data_AF-A0A7W7T1Q6-F1
#
_entry.id   AF-A0A7W7T1Q6-F1
#
_cell.length_a   1.000
_cell.length_b   1.000
_cell.length_c   1.000
_cell.angle_alpha   90.00
_cell.angle_beta   90.00
_cell.angle_gamma   90.00
#
_symmetry.space_group_name_H-M   'P 1'
#
loop_
_entity.id
_entity.type
_entity.pdbx_description
1 polymer ?
#
loop_
_entity_poly.entity_id
_entity_poly.type
_entity_poly.pdbx_seq_one_letter_code
_entity_poly.pdbx_strand_id
1 'polypeptide(L)'
;MSRRRLPAALTTGRPRSDWRLWRACCDGREPAEALTTRDREDLVRLLWDCGWTDGEIAVHTRLTDYTAARIRTRLGLVANTLPSAA
;
A
#
# COMPACT_ATOMS: atom_id res chain seq x y z
N MET A 1 15.22 -8.22 -3.19
CA MET A 1 13.98 -7.59 -2.71
C MET A 1 12.83 -8.54 -2.97
N SER A 2 12.43 -9.27 -1.92
CA SER A 2 11.44 -10.34 -2.01
C SER A 2 10.10 -9.74 -2.45
N ARG A 3 9.66 -10.05 -3.67
CA ARG A 3 8.36 -9.61 -4.20
C ARG A 3 7.27 -10.38 -3.46
N ARG A 4 6.85 -9.92 -2.27
CA ARG A 4 5.64 -10.43 -1.63
C ARG A 4 4.50 -10.33 -2.65
N ARG A 5 3.84 -11.46 -2.91
CA ARG A 5 2.94 -11.63 -4.04
C ARG A 5 1.70 -10.73 -3.90
N LEU A 6 1.65 -9.69 -4.72
CA LEU A 6 0.50 -8.80 -4.97
C LEU A 6 -0.67 -9.35 -5.85
N PRO A 7 -0.61 -10.52 -6.53
CA PRO A 7 -1.69 -10.95 -7.44
C PRO A 7 -3.07 -11.10 -6.78
N ALA A 8 -3.13 -11.58 -5.53
CA ALA A 8 -4.39 -11.70 -4.80
C ALA A 8 -4.89 -10.33 -4.29
N ALA A 9 -3.96 -9.44 -3.95
CA ALA A 9 -4.28 -8.13 -3.39
C ALA A 9 -4.98 -7.23 -4.41
N LEU A 10 -4.64 -7.32 -5.71
CA LEU A 10 -5.38 -6.64 -6.78
C LEU A 10 -6.89 -6.97 -6.79
N THR A 11 -7.27 -8.18 -6.37
CA THR A 11 -8.68 -8.61 -6.34
C THR A 11 -9.45 -8.12 -5.12
N THR A 12 -8.76 -7.75 -4.04
CA THR A 12 -9.40 -7.16 -2.84
C THR A 12 -9.60 -5.65 -3.00
N GLY A 13 -8.86 -4.99 -3.89
CA GLY A 13 -9.04 -3.60 -4.25
C GLY A 13 -10.31 -3.34 -5.07
N ARG A 14 -11.19 -2.45 -4.60
CA ARG A 14 -12.28 -1.85 -5.40
C ARG A 14 -12.04 -0.33 -5.49
N PRO A 15 -11.19 0.14 -6.41
CA PRO A 15 -10.88 1.56 -6.51
C PRO A 15 -12.13 2.34 -6.87
N ARG A 16 -12.23 3.54 -6.30
CA ARG A 16 -13.27 4.52 -6.62
C ARG A 16 -12.88 5.36 -7.83
N SER A 17 -11.59 5.41 -8.15
CA SER A 17 -11.02 6.08 -9.32
C SER A 17 -10.70 5.10 -10.46
N ASP A 18 -9.86 5.54 -11.41
CA ASP A 18 -9.46 4.76 -12.58
C ASP A 18 -8.76 3.45 -12.19
N TRP A 19 -9.33 2.32 -12.61
CA TRP A 19 -8.79 0.98 -12.40
C TRP A 19 -7.36 0.81 -12.94
N ARG A 20 -7.01 1.50 -14.03
CA ARG A 20 -5.66 1.46 -14.61
C ARG A 20 -4.64 2.10 -13.67
N LEU A 21 -5.00 3.24 -13.08
CA LEU A 21 -4.14 3.95 -12.14
C LEU A 21 -3.99 3.16 -10.84
N TRP A 22 -5.10 2.61 -10.33
CA TRP A 22 -5.09 1.67 -9.20
C TRP A 22 -4.09 0.53 -9.42
N ARG A 23 -4.21 -0.16 -10.56
CA ARG A 23 -3.30 -1.27 -10.89
C ARG A 23 -1.85 -0.82 -10.99
N ALA A 24 -1.59 0.33 -11.60
CA ALA A 24 -0.23 0.86 -11.72
C ALA A 24 0.40 1.17 -10.35
N CYS A 25 -0.37 1.73 -9.41
CA CYS A 25 0.07 1.95 -8.03
C CYS A 25 0.24 0.64 -7.26
N CYS A 26 -0.67 -0.33 -7.41
CA CYS A 26 -0.52 -1.65 -6.82
C CYS A 26 0.74 -2.37 -7.31
N ASP A 27 1.15 -2.17 -8.56
CA ASP A 27 2.37 -2.74 -9.13
C ASP A 27 3.64 -1.90 -8.81
N GLY A 28 3.52 -0.79 -8.08
CA GLY A 28 4.63 0.12 -7.76
C GLY A 28 5.14 0.95 -8.96
N ARG A 29 4.40 0.96 -10.06
CA ARG A 29 4.74 1.70 -11.30
C ARG A 29 4.44 3.18 -11.19
N GLU A 30 3.37 3.54 -10.47
CA GLU A 30 2.97 4.92 -10.21
C GLU A 30 2.93 5.23 -8.71
N PRO A 31 3.21 6.48 -8.29
CA PRO A 31 3.11 6.88 -6.89
C PRO A 31 1.65 6.83 -6.42
N ALA A 32 1.42 6.43 -5.17
CA ALA A 32 0.07 6.38 -4.62
C ALA A 32 -0.54 7.78 -4.41
N GLU A 33 0.26 8.85 -4.50
CA GLU A 33 -0.21 10.23 -4.60
C GLU A 33 -1.14 10.48 -5.78
N ALA A 34 -0.99 9.72 -6.87
CA ALA A 34 -1.87 9.83 -8.04
C ALA A 34 -3.29 9.31 -7.74
N LEU A 35 -3.44 8.42 -6.76
CA LEU A 35 -4.74 7.93 -6.32
C LEU A 35 -5.46 8.98 -5.48
N THR A 36 -6.79 8.90 -5.51
CA THR A 36 -7.64 9.61 -4.54
C THR A 36 -7.26 9.21 -3.11
N THR A 37 -7.55 10.08 -2.13
CA THR A 37 -7.24 9.80 -0.72
C THR A 37 -7.82 8.47 -0.24
N ARG A 38 -9.04 8.11 -0.66
CA ARG A 38 -9.70 6.86 -0.25
C ARG A 38 -9.07 5.63 -0.90
N ASP A 39 -8.71 5.71 -2.17
CA ASP A 39 -8.02 4.61 -2.83
C ASP A 39 -6.60 4.45 -2.26
N ARG A 40 -5.92 5.54 -1.92
CA ARG A 40 -4.64 5.47 -1.22
C ARG A 40 -4.75 4.78 0.14
N GLU A 41 -5.78 5.12 0.93
CA GLU A 41 -6.11 4.44 2.19
C GLU A 41 -6.33 2.92 1.97
N ASP A 42 -7.11 2.55 0.95
CA ASP A 42 -7.37 1.15 0.63
C ASP A 42 -6.12 0.40 0.17
N LEU A 43 -5.24 1.03 -0.61
CA LEU A 43 -3.97 0.45 -1.03
C LEU A 43 -3.05 0.19 0.17
N VAL A 44 -2.94 1.14 1.09
CA VAL A 44 -2.15 0.99 2.32
C VAL A 44 -2.68 -0.15 3.18
N ARG A 45 -4.00 -0.23 3.39
CA ARG A 45 -4.64 -1.34 4.12
C ARG A 45 -4.32 -2.69 3.50
N LEU A 46 -4.43 -2.79 2.18
CA LEU A 46 -4.22 -4.01 1.42
C LEU A 46 -2.76 -4.49 1.46
N LEU A 47 -1.80 -3.58 1.42
CA LEU A 47 -0.39 -3.91 1.62
C LEU A 47 -0.12 -4.33 3.08
N TRP A 48 -0.74 -3.64 4.04
CA TRP A 48 -0.67 -4.00 5.46
C TRP A 48 -1.27 -5.39 5.74
N ASP A 49 -2.41 -5.74 5.14
CA ASP A 49 -3.03 -7.07 5.22
C ASP A 49 -2.12 -8.16 4.64
N CYS A 50 -1.27 -7.79 3.66
CA CYS A 50 -0.23 -8.65 3.12
C CYS A 50 1.03 -8.74 4.04
N GLY A 51 0.96 -8.14 5.23
CA GLY A 51 2.01 -8.12 6.25
C GLY A 51 3.19 -7.20 5.94
N TRP A 52 2.98 -6.18 5.10
CA TRP A 52 4.02 -5.20 4.79
C TRP A 52 4.21 -4.22 5.96
N THR A 53 5.45 -3.80 6.18
CA THR A 53 5.83 -2.74 7.13
C THR A 53 5.57 -1.34 6.55
N ASP A 54 5.51 -0.32 7.39
CA ASP A 54 5.33 1.08 6.95
C ASP A 54 6.42 1.51 5.94
N GLY A 55 7.67 1.07 6.14
CA GLY A 55 8.79 1.35 5.24
C GLY A 55 8.68 0.62 3.88
N GLU A 56 8.25 -0.64 3.87
CA GLU A 56 8.02 -1.36 2.61
C GLU A 56 6.86 -0.75 1.82
N ILE A 57 5.78 -0.36 2.52
CA ILE A 57 4.65 0.35 1.93
C ILE A 57 5.14 1.67 1.33
N ALA A 58 5.91 2.46 2.08
CA ALA A 58 6.47 3.73 1.63
C ALA A 58 7.31 3.56 0.35
N VAL A 59 8.26 2.63 0.35
CA VAL A 59 9.11 2.35 -0.83
C VAL A 59 8.27 1.93 -2.05
N HIS A 60 7.30 1.03 -1.87
CA HIS A 60 6.49 0.50 -2.97
C HIS A 60 5.51 1.51 -3.54
N THR A 61 4.91 2.31 -2.68
CA THR A 61 3.91 3.33 -3.06
C THR A 61 4.52 4.70 -3.35
N ARG A 62 5.83 4.86 -3.13
CA ARG A 62 6.58 6.12 -3.19
C ARG A 62 6.09 7.20 -2.22
N LEU A 63 5.34 6.79 -1.19
CA LEU A 63 5.01 7.65 -0.06
C LEU A 63 6.24 7.82 0.84
N THR A 64 6.23 8.84 1.69
CA THR A 64 7.16 8.89 2.82
C THR A 64 6.74 7.89 3.92
N ASP A 65 7.69 7.39 4.70
CA ASP A 65 7.43 6.54 5.88
C ASP A 65 6.40 7.20 6.82
N TYR A 66 6.54 8.51 7.02
CA TYR A 66 5.60 9.32 7.78
C TYR A 66 4.18 9.25 7.20
N THR A 67 4.03 9.38 5.88
CA THR A 67 2.71 9.35 5.23
C THR A 67 2.07 7.96 5.32
N ALA A 68 2.86 6.90 5.11
CA ALA A 68 2.40 5.53 5.27
C ALA A 68 1.93 5.27 6.71
N ALA A 69 2.75 5.61 7.71
CA ALA A 69 2.42 5.47 9.12
C ALA A 69 1.19 6.30 9.54
N ARG A 70 1.06 7.52 9.01
CA ARG A 70 -0.10 8.39 9.28
C ARG A 70 -1.40 7.81 8.72
N ILE A 71 -1.37 7.29 7.50
CA ILE A 71 -2.53 6.64 6.88
C ILE A 71 -2.90 5.37 7.67
N ARG A 72 -1.92 4.52 7.99
CA ARG A 72 -2.12 3.33 8.83
C ARG A 72 -2.78 3.66 10.16
N THR A 73 -2.28 4.70 10.84
CA THR A 73 -2.84 5.17 12.13
C THR A 73 -4.27 5.66 11.98
N ARG A 74 -4.58 6.40 10.92
CA ARG A 74 -5.95 6.87 10.63
C ARG A 74 -6.92 5.72 10.32
N LEU A 75 -6.41 4.60 9.81
CA LEU A 75 -7.16 3.37 9.59
C LEU A 75 -7.31 2.50 10.85
N GLY A 76 -6.68 2.88 11.97
CA GLY A 76 -6.70 2.10 13.22
C GLY A 76 -5.84 0.82 13.17
N LEU A 77 -4.90 0.72 12.24
CA LEU A 77 -4.07 -0.46 12.03
C LEU A 77 -2.79 -0.40 12.90
N VAL A 78 -2.43 -1.53 13.51
CA VAL A 78 -1.20 -1.65 14.31
C VAL A 78 0.04 -1.68 13.41
N ALA A 79 1.18 -1.17 13.91
CA ALA A 79 2.41 -1.20 13.12
C ALA A 79 2.89 -2.63 12.91
N ASN A 80 3.17 -3.00 11.65
CA ASN A 80 3.92 -4.22 11.35
C ASN A 80 5.40 -3.91 11.57
N THR A 81 5.94 -4.33 12.72
CA THR A 81 7.30 -4.01 13.17
C THR A 81 8.34 -5.09 12.84
N LEU A 82 7.90 -6.26 12.37
CA LEU A 82 8.81 -7.29 11.91
C LEU A 82 9.28 -6.94 10.49
N PRO A 83 10.56 -6.58 10.28
CA PRO A 83 11.08 -6.44 8.92
C PRO A 83 10.91 -7.77 8.21
N SER A 84 10.46 -7.75 6.95
CA SER A 84 10.30 -9.00 6.19
C SER A 84 11.64 -9.72 6.18
N ALA A 85 11.67 -10.93 6.76
CA ALA A 85 12.86 -11.79 6.79
C ALA A 85 13.47 -11.85 5.39
N ALA A 86 14.77 -11.51 5.33
CA ALA A 86 15.58 -11.44 4.12
C ALA A 86 15.69 -12.80 3.44
#